data_AF-A0A818GF03-F1
#
_entry.id   AF-A0A818GF03-F1
#
_cell.length_a   1.000
_cell.length_b   1.000
_cell.length_c   1.000
_cell.angle_alpha   90.00
_cell.angle_beta   90.00
_cell.angle_gamma   90.00
#
_symmetry.space_group_name_H-M   'P 1'
#
loop_
_entity.id
_entity.type
_entity.pdbx_description
1 polymer ?
#
loop_
_entity_poly.entity_id
_entity_poly.type
_entity_poly.pdbx_seq_one_letter_code
_entity_poly.pdbx_strand_id
1 'polypeptide(L)'
;MAADQVLEFDVVTADGQRQTVNACQNKDLFWALRGGGGGSFAVVLSAVLRTFPSPSMVSTLYSISAANETRYARFIRDFIRFMPTLADAGYAGYFYMRDTSIVIAFFVPNGDFSITTAIFNQLMKNNTDLQFISNSTFPVPSFYDYFAQIMAASNPTGGNVLLGSRLIPETIVRQQPDQVADVLFQTRGRNENQSMLIGHLVAGGQVSNISIDNSINSGWRTALLHMIYAQGWSEDTSAADQEILALHLRTQVEILQTVADGAQSSCYSNEADPNEPNWQQKFFGTQANYNRLKAIKKTVDPNSLFICKNCVGSDDWSSDLNCPKNSMANRVHVTIFVVFLMKLFHVFT
;
A
#
# COMPACT_ATOMS: atom_id res chain seq x y z
N MET A 1 11.92 -0.39 3.52
CA MET A 1 10.99 0.07 2.46
C MET A 1 11.74 0.76 1.33
N ALA A 2 11.16 0.88 0.13
CA ALA A 2 11.76 1.62 -0.98
C ALA A 2 12.03 3.09 -0.63
N ALA A 3 11.09 3.75 0.04
CA ALA A 3 11.26 5.12 0.54
C ALA A 3 12.43 5.26 1.53
N ASP A 4 12.78 4.20 2.28
CA ASP A 4 13.97 4.22 3.15
C ASP A 4 15.29 4.28 2.34
N GLN A 5 15.28 3.83 1.08
CA GLN A 5 16.48 3.72 0.24
C GLN A 5 16.77 4.94 -0.63
N VAL A 6 15.86 5.92 -0.68
CA VAL A 6 16.10 7.15 -1.43
C VAL A 6 17.14 8.02 -0.72
N LEU A 7 18.14 8.46 -1.45
CA LEU A 7 19.22 9.34 -1.01
C LEU A 7 18.97 10.80 -1.41
N GLU A 8 18.36 11.01 -2.58
CA GLU A 8 18.13 12.32 -3.17
C GLU A 8 16.98 12.27 -4.18
N PHE A 9 16.26 13.38 -4.32
CA PHE A 9 15.37 13.66 -5.42
C PHE A 9 15.79 14.93 -6.15
N ASP A 10 15.56 14.95 -7.46
CA ASP A 10 15.50 16.16 -8.27
C ASP A 10 14.03 16.44 -8.59
N VAL A 11 13.55 17.63 -8.24
CA VAL A 11 12.12 17.96 -8.26
C VAL A 11 11.85 19.33 -8.86
N VAL A 12 10.61 19.56 -9.28
CA VAL A 12 10.07 20.89 -9.61
C VAL A 12 8.93 21.22 -8.66
N THR A 13 9.06 22.29 -7.87
CA THR A 13 8.03 22.76 -6.93
C THR A 13 6.91 23.54 -7.64
N ALA A 14 5.83 23.86 -6.92
CA ALA A 14 4.63 24.48 -7.51
C ALA A 14 4.88 25.88 -8.10
N ASP A 15 5.95 26.55 -7.66
CA ASP A 15 6.45 27.82 -8.20
C ASP A 15 7.34 27.66 -9.44
N GLY A 16 7.49 26.43 -9.96
CA GLY A 16 8.27 26.11 -11.16
C GLY A 16 9.78 26.00 -10.92
N GLN A 17 10.25 26.08 -9.68
CA GLN A 17 11.68 25.98 -9.38
C GLN A 17 12.16 24.53 -9.35
N ARG A 18 13.25 24.24 -10.08
CA ARG A 18 13.94 22.95 -10.01
C ARG A 18 14.88 22.92 -8.80
N GLN A 19 14.80 21.88 -7.99
CA GLN A 19 15.55 21.78 -6.75
C GLN A 19 16.06 20.36 -6.51
N THR A 20 17.29 20.27 -5.99
CA THR A 20 17.81 19.07 -5.35
C THR A 20 17.31 18.98 -3.91
N VAL A 21 16.85 17.80 -3.52
CA VAL A 21 16.21 17.54 -2.23
C VAL A 21 16.80 16.27 -1.62
N ASN A 22 17.50 16.41 -0.49
CA ASN A 22 18.20 15.31 0.18
C ASN A 22 18.33 15.55 1.69
N ALA A 23 19.11 14.71 2.38
CA ALA A 23 19.32 14.82 3.83
C ALA A 23 20.08 16.09 4.27
N CYS A 24 20.70 16.83 3.33
CA CYS A 24 21.48 18.04 3.59
C CYS A 24 20.75 19.32 3.16
N GLN A 25 19.90 19.24 2.14
CA GLN A 25 19.21 20.38 1.51
C GLN A 25 17.72 20.09 1.35
N ASN A 26 16.87 21.07 1.69
CA ASN A 26 15.40 20.93 1.64
C ASN A 26 14.90 19.70 2.44
N LYS A 27 15.43 19.52 3.65
CA LYS A 27 15.26 18.30 4.47
C LYS A 27 13.80 17.96 4.76
N ASP A 28 12.96 18.96 4.97
CA ASP A 28 11.54 18.74 5.21
C ASP A 28 10.83 18.19 3.97
N LEU A 29 11.12 18.74 2.78
CA LEU A 29 10.59 18.20 1.53
C LEU A 29 11.14 16.79 1.25
N PHE A 30 12.42 16.53 1.56
CA PHE A 30 13.02 15.20 1.46
C PHE A 30 12.31 14.19 2.35
N TRP A 31 12.03 14.57 3.60
CA TRP A 31 11.27 13.78 4.54
C TRP A 31 9.85 13.49 4.02
N ALA A 32 9.15 14.50 3.49
CA ALA A 32 7.78 14.37 2.98
C ALA A 32 7.68 13.47 1.74
N LEU A 33 8.63 13.56 0.81
CA LEU A 33 8.66 12.72 -0.40
C LEU A 33 8.93 11.24 -0.09
N ARG A 34 9.48 10.93 1.09
CA ARG A 34 9.80 9.56 1.52
C ARG A 34 8.70 8.95 2.39
N GLY A 35 7.47 8.90 1.88
CA GLY A 35 6.33 8.24 2.56
C GLY A 35 5.04 9.07 2.62
N GLY A 36 5.08 10.35 2.29
CA GLY A 36 3.94 11.27 2.31
C GLY A 36 3.00 11.16 1.12
N GLY A 37 3.14 10.13 0.27
CA GLY A 37 2.33 9.93 -0.93
C GLY A 37 2.80 10.75 -2.14
N GLY A 38 2.61 10.19 -3.33
CA GLY A 38 2.90 10.87 -4.59
C GLY A 38 1.86 11.96 -4.92
N GLY A 39 2.23 12.93 -5.74
CA GLY A 39 1.28 13.93 -6.26
C GLY A 39 0.91 15.06 -5.31
N SER A 40 1.53 15.16 -4.12
CA SER A 40 1.26 16.24 -3.16
C SER A 40 2.31 17.35 -3.14
N PHE A 41 3.59 17.08 -3.29
CA PHE A 41 4.60 18.08 -2.87
C PHE A 41 5.32 18.78 -4.01
N ALA A 42 5.69 18.03 -5.04
CA ALA A 42 6.46 18.49 -6.17
C ALA A 42 6.36 17.46 -7.31
N VAL A 43 6.73 17.86 -8.52
CA VAL A 43 6.96 16.93 -9.63
C VAL A 43 8.36 16.34 -9.46
N VAL A 44 8.47 15.04 -9.19
CA VAL A 44 9.76 14.34 -9.11
C VAL A 44 10.25 14.03 -10.52
N LEU A 45 11.44 14.50 -10.87
CA LEU A 45 12.08 14.26 -12.17
C LEU A 45 13.00 13.04 -12.12
N SER A 46 13.76 12.88 -11.02
CA SER A 46 14.63 11.72 -10.81
C SER A 46 14.85 11.46 -9.32
N ALA A 47 15.32 10.25 -9.00
CA ALA A 47 15.68 9.85 -7.65
C ALA A 47 17.01 9.10 -7.67
N VAL A 48 17.85 9.34 -6.65
CA VAL A 48 19.05 8.55 -6.38
C VAL A 48 18.72 7.53 -5.31
N LEU A 49 18.86 6.25 -5.63
CA LEU A 49 18.55 5.14 -4.74
C LEU A 49 19.83 4.47 -4.26
N ARG A 50 19.85 4.07 -2.99
CA ARG A 50 20.86 3.13 -2.49
C ARG A 50 20.70 1.79 -3.20
N THR A 51 21.81 1.26 -3.69
CA THR A 51 21.88 -0.09 -4.27
C THR A 51 22.61 -1.04 -3.33
N PHE A 52 22.43 -2.33 -3.58
CA PHE A 52 23.02 -3.40 -2.78
C PHE A 52 23.68 -4.41 -3.72
N PRO A 53 24.74 -5.11 -3.30
CA PRO A 53 25.27 -6.25 -4.03
C PRO A 53 24.15 -7.25 -4.34
N SER A 54 24.13 -7.79 -5.56
CA SER A 54 23.10 -8.76 -5.95
C SER A 54 23.21 -10.01 -5.07
N PRO A 55 22.17 -10.36 -4.29
CA PRO A 55 22.19 -11.56 -3.48
C PRO A 55 21.92 -12.80 -4.34
N SER A 56 22.42 -13.96 -3.91
CA SER A 56 21.80 -15.22 -4.31
C SER A 56 20.43 -15.34 -3.65
N MET A 57 19.52 -16.11 -4.21
CA MET A 57 18.17 -16.26 -3.67
C MET A 57 17.87 -17.73 -3.46
N VAL A 58 17.03 -18.04 -2.48
CA VAL A 58 16.32 -19.32 -2.42
C VAL A 58 14.85 -19.01 -2.55
N SER A 59 14.16 -19.56 -3.56
CA SER A 59 12.73 -19.34 -3.76
C SER A 59 11.95 -20.57 -3.31
N THR A 60 10.78 -20.32 -2.71
CA THR A 60 9.80 -21.32 -2.27
C THR A 60 8.47 -20.99 -2.94
N LEU A 61 8.06 -21.83 -3.89
CA LEU A 61 6.84 -21.71 -4.67
C LEU A 61 5.94 -22.91 -4.45
N TYR A 62 4.78 -22.69 -3.83
CA TYR A 62 3.78 -23.72 -3.53
C TYR A 62 2.43 -23.29 -4.07
N SER A 63 1.73 -24.20 -4.74
CA SER A 63 0.33 -24.07 -5.11
C SER A 63 -0.43 -25.24 -4.48
N ILE A 64 -1.30 -24.89 -3.54
CA ILE A 64 -1.94 -25.84 -2.63
C ILE A 64 -3.46 -25.71 -2.78
N SER A 65 -4.13 -26.84 -2.86
CA SER A 65 -5.59 -26.94 -2.76
C SER A 65 -5.97 -27.89 -1.62
N ALA A 66 -7.04 -27.56 -0.93
CA ALA A 66 -7.62 -28.39 0.12
C ALA A 66 -8.93 -29.02 -0.37
N ALA A 67 -9.16 -30.28 -0.01
CA ALA A 67 -10.35 -31.01 -0.43
C ALA A 67 -11.68 -30.45 0.14
N ASN A 68 -11.62 -29.65 1.22
CA ASN A 68 -12.78 -29.00 1.83
C ASN A 68 -12.35 -27.83 2.72
N GLU A 69 -13.33 -26.98 3.09
CA GLU A 69 -13.11 -25.82 3.97
C GLU A 69 -12.49 -26.20 5.32
N THR A 70 -12.87 -27.32 5.94
CA THR A 70 -12.34 -27.71 7.26
C THR A 70 -10.84 -27.98 7.22
N ARG A 71 -10.35 -28.66 6.18
CA ARG A 71 -8.90 -28.88 5.98
C ARG A 71 -8.20 -27.58 5.65
N TYR A 72 -8.82 -26.74 4.82
CA TYR A 72 -8.22 -25.46 4.46
C TYR A 72 -8.08 -24.52 5.66
N ALA A 73 -9.13 -24.39 6.48
CA ALA A 73 -9.11 -23.59 7.70
C ALA A 73 -8.01 -24.06 8.67
N ARG A 74 -7.85 -25.38 8.83
CA ARG A 74 -6.75 -25.95 9.63
C ARG A 74 -5.39 -25.55 9.09
N PHE A 75 -5.18 -25.70 7.77
CA PHE A 75 -3.92 -25.31 7.14
C PHE A 75 -3.65 -23.81 7.28
N ILE A 76 -4.64 -22.94 7.09
CA ILE A 76 -4.48 -21.49 7.26
C ILE A 76 -4.10 -21.15 8.71
N ARG A 77 -4.68 -21.82 9.72
CA ARG A 77 -4.25 -21.66 11.12
C ARG A 77 -2.78 -22.04 11.31
N ASP A 78 -2.37 -23.20 10.83
CA ASP A 78 -0.97 -23.63 10.93
C ASP A 78 -0.02 -22.68 10.18
N PHE A 79 -0.41 -22.25 8.98
CA PHE A 79 0.35 -21.32 8.15
C PHE A 79 0.57 -19.97 8.83
N ILE A 80 -0.49 -19.37 9.39
CA ILE A 80 -0.41 -18.08 10.09
C ILE A 80 0.32 -18.20 11.42
N ARG A 81 0.15 -19.29 12.18
CA ARG A 81 0.99 -19.58 13.36
C ARG A 81 2.48 -19.68 13.00
N PHE A 82 2.79 -20.17 11.80
CA PHE A 82 4.16 -20.35 11.33
C PHE A 82 4.76 -19.09 10.69
N MET A 83 3.95 -18.09 10.32
CA MET A 83 4.42 -16.83 9.71
C MET A 83 5.57 -16.15 10.48
N PRO A 84 5.51 -16.01 11.83
CA PRO A 84 6.61 -15.40 12.55
C PRO A 84 7.94 -16.18 12.42
N THR A 85 7.87 -17.52 12.36
CA THR A 85 9.06 -18.36 12.16
C THR A 85 9.68 -18.13 10.77
N LEU A 86 8.84 -17.99 9.74
CA LEU A 86 9.31 -17.65 8.40
C LEU A 86 9.97 -16.26 8.36
N ALA A 87 9.33 -15.27 8.98
CA ALA A 87 9.87 -13.92 9.04
C ALA A 87 11.22 -13.86 9.77
N ASP A 88 11.33 -14.54 10.92
CA ASP A 88 12.56 -14.63 11.71
C ASP A 88 13.69 -15.34 10.93
N ALA A 89 13.34 -16.26 10.04
CA ALA A 89 14.25 -16.94 9.13
C ALA A 89 14.59 -16.14 7.84
N GLY A 90 14.09 -14.91 7.71
CA GLY A 90 14.38 -14.02 6.59
C GLY A 90 13.55 -14.28 5.32
N TYR A 91 12.45 -15.02 5.44
CA TYR A 91 11.50 -15.15 4.33
C TYR A 91 10.81 -13.82 4.06
N ALA A 92 10.67 -13.51 2.78
CA ALA A 92 9.82 -12.44 2.30
C ALA A 92 9.03 -12.89 1.07
N GLY A 93 7.96 -12.19 0.73
CA GLY A 93 7.21 -12.40 -0.50
C GLY A 93 5.70 -12.39 -0.28
N TYR A 94 4.99 -13.21 -1.05
CA TYR A 94 3.55 -13.09 -1.24
C TYR A 94 2.83 -14.42 -1.06
N PHE A 95 1.59 -14.35 -0.60
CA PHE A 95 0.65 -15.45 -0.69
C PHE A 95 -0.72 -14.97 -1.13
N TYR A 96 -1.47 -15.85 -1.78
CA TYR A 96 -2.70 -15.54 -2.50
C TYR A 96 -3.77 -16.54 -2.09
N MET A 97 -4.68 -16.13 -1.22
CA MET A 97 -5.76 -16.97 -0.72
C MET A 97 -7.03 -16.81 -1.56
N ARG A 98 -7.54 -17.93 -2.03
CA ARG A 98 -8.86 -18.08 -2.68
C ARG A 98 -9.73 -19.02 -1.85
N ASP A 99 -10.82 -19.53 -2.42
CA ASP A 99 -11.87 -20.21 -1.66
C ASP A 99 -11.37 -21.47 -0.95
N THR A 100 -10.67 -22.37 -1.65
CA THR A 100 -10.07 -23.57 -1.05
C THR A 100 -8.62 -23.80 -1.49
N SER A 101 -7.98 -22.76 -2.04
CA SER A 101 -6.62 -22.82 -2.55
C SER A 101 -5.79 -21.62 -2.12
N ILE A 102 -4.49 -21.85 -2.02
CA ILE A 102 -3.49 -20.82 -1.77
C ILE A 102 -2.30 -21.01 -2.69
N VAL A 103 -1.78 -19.89 -3.19
CA VAL A 103 -0.46 -19.84 -3.83
C VAL A 103 0.49 -19.11 -2.89
N ILE A 104 1.67 -19.67 -2.64
CA ILE A 104 2.72 -19.09 -1.79
C ILE A 104 3.94 -18.90 -2.67
N ALA A 105 4.44 -17.67 -2.72
CA ALA A 105 5.62 -17.28 -3.46
C ALA A 105 6.55 -16.49 -2.53
N PHE A 106 7.41 -17.22 -1.83
CA PHE A 106 8.40 -16.65 -0.93
C PHE A 106 9.82 -16.80 -1.46
N PHE A 107 10.71 -16.03 -0.86
CA PHE A 107 12.14 -16.08 -1.11
C PHE A 107 12.94 -15.70 0.14
N VAL A 108 14.19 -16.15 0.18
CA VAL A 108 15.18 -15.76 1.19
C VAL A 108 16.44 -15.26 0.47
N PRO A 109 16.77 -13.94 0.54
CA PRO A 109 18.01 -13.42 0.00
C PRO A 109 19.22 -13.92 0.78
N ASN A 110 20.28 -14.35 0.09
CA ASN A 110 21.47 -14.99 0.64
C ASN A 110 21.14 -16.19 1.56
N GLY A 111 20.01 -16.85 1.35
CA GLY A 111 19.59 -18.02 2.11
C GLY A 111 20.40 -19.26 1.76
N ASP A 112 20.54 -20.17 2.73
CA ASP A 112 21.03 -21.53 2.49
C ASP A 112 19.87 -22.43 2.04
N PHE A 113 20.04 -23.10 0.91
CA PHE A 113 19.00 -23.94 0.31
C PHE A 113 18.49 -25.05 1.26
N SER A 114 19.40 -25.71 1.99
CA SER A 114 19.04 -26.83 2.87
C SER A 114 18.27 -26.33 4.09
N ILE A 115 18.73 -25.23 4.70
CA ILE A 115 18.08 -24.61 5.86
C ILE A 115 16.70 -24.07 5.48
N THR A 116 16.60 -23.31 4.39
CA THR A 116 15.33 -22.76 3.90
C THR A 116 14.33 -23.89 3.66
N THR A 117 14.72 -24.92 2.89
CA THR A 117 13.87 -26.08 2.61
C THR A 117 13.44 -26.80 3.90
N ALA A 118 14.36 -27.00 4.84
CA ALA A 118 14.06 -27.68 6.11
C ALA A 118 13.04 -26.91 6.96
N ILE A 119 13.14 -25.57 7.02
CA ILE A 119 12.20 -24.71 7.76
C ILE A 119 10.80 -24.83 7.16
N PHE A 120 10.65 -24.61 5.85
CA PHE A 120 9.32 -24.67 5.22
C PHE A 120 8.69 -26.06 5.32
N ASN A 121 9.50 -27.11 5.25
CA ASN A 121 9.03 -28.49 5.44
C ASN A 121 8.48 -28.76 6.84
N GLN A 122 8.81 -27.98 7.87
CA GLN A 122 8.21 -28.14 9.21
C GLN A 122 6.71 -27.85 9.18
N LEU A 123 6.30 -26.79 8.48
CA LEU A 123 4.89 -26.47 8.26
C LEU A 123 4.20 -27.62 7.50
N MET A 124 4.86 -28.13 6.46
CA MET A 124 4.25 -29.12 5.58
C MET A 124 4.13 -30.51 6.23
N LYS A 125 5.00 -30.87 7.17
CA LYS A 125 4.95 -32.15 7.90
C LYS A 125 3.63 -32.39 8.64
N ASN A 126 2.98 -31.33 9.12
CA ASN A 126 1.71 -31.42 9.83
C ASN A 126 0.49 -31.33 8.89
N ASN A 127 0.73 -31.11 7.60
CA ASN A 127 -0.28 -30.76 6.60
C ASN A 127 -0.19 -31.68 5.37
N THR A 128 -0.09 -32.99 5.62
CA THR A 128 0.10 -34.02 4.58
C THR A 128 -1.17 -34.40 3.83
N ASP A 129 -2.34 -33.94 4.29
CA ASP A 129 -3.67 -34.24 3.71
C ASP A 129 -4.14 -33.18 2.68
N LEU A 130 -3.25 -32.28 2.28
CA LEU A 130 -3.43 -31.27 1.24
C LEU A 130 -3.03 -31.78 -0.15
N GLN A 131 -3.61 -31.17 -1.18
CA GLN A 131 -3.25 -31.43 -2.57
C GLN A 131 -2.24 -30.39 -3.04
N PHE A 132 -1.12 -30.84 -3.60
CA PHE A 132 -0.07 -30.00 -4.14
C PHE A 132 -0.16 -29.97 -5.66
N ILE A 133 -0.55 -28.83 -6.22
CA ILE A 133 -0.50 -28.57 -7.66
C ILE A 133 0.98 -28.34 -8.05
N SER A 134 1.71 -27.62 -7.21
CA SER A 134 3.17 -27.48 -7.28
C SER A 134 3.76 -27.26 -5.89
N ASN A 135 4.98 -27.75 -5.65
CA ASN A 135 5.68 -27.63 -4.36
C ASN A 135 7.19 -27.65 -4.54
N SER A 136 7.75 -26.48 -4.87
CA SER A 136 9.17 -26.36 -5.20
C SER A 136 9.87 -25.39 -4.26
N THR A 137 11.06 -25.78 -3.80
CA THR A 137 12.05 -24.85 -3.26
C THR A 137 13.32 -25.05 -4.07
N PHE A 138 13.96 -23.97 -4.51
CA PHE A 138 15.15 -24.06 -5.35
C PHE A 138 16.05 -22.81 -5.21
N PRO A 139 17.38 -22.97 -5.33
CA PRO A 139 18.29 -21.84 -5.36
C PRO A 139 18.22 -21.11 -6.70
N VAL A 140 18.41 -19.80 -6.66
CA VAL A 140 18.49 -18.93 -7.84
C VAL A 140 19.78 -18.09 -7.71
N PRO A 141 20.64 -18.01 -8.75
CA PRO A 141 21.99 -17.47 -8.60
C PRO A 141 22.07 -15.99 -8.25
N SER A 142 21.08 -15.20 -8.66
CA SER A 142 21.05 -13.75 -8.44
C SER A 142 19.63 -13.23 -8.25
N PHE A 143 19.51 -12.01 -7.69
CA PHE A 143 18.22 -11.31 -7.65
C PHE A 143 17.63 -11.06 -9.04
N TYR A 144 18.47 -10.77 -10.04
CA TYR A 144 18.00 -10.54 -11.41
C TYR A 144 17.38 -11.81 -12.00
N ASP A 145 18.02 -12.97 -11.83
CA ASP A 145 17.48 -14.24 -12.29
C ASP A 145 16.17 -14.57 -11.58
N TYR A 146 16.10 -14.33 -10.28
CA TYR A 146 14.86 -14.48 -9.50
C TYR A 146 13.74 -13.61 -10.07
N PHE A 147 14.03 -12.32 -10.28
CA PHE A 147 13.06 -11.38 -10.83
C PHE A 147 12.61 -11.79 -12.22
N ALA A 148 13.54 -12.08 -13.14
CA ALA A 148 13.24 -12.42 -14.52
C ALA A 148 12.43 -13.73 -14.64
N GLN A 149 12.78 -14.75 -13.88
CA GLN A 149 12.15 -16.08 -13.97
C GLN A 149 10.81 -16.15 -13.24
N ILE A 150 10.68 -15.48 -12.09
CA ILE A 150 9.56 -15.69 -11.17
C ILE A 150 8.60 -14.49 -11.18
N MET A 151 9.14 -13.27 -11.12
CA MET A 151 8.33 -12.06 -10.93
C MET A 151 7.91 -11.41 -12.26
N ALA A 152 8.82 -11.30 -13.22
CA ALA A 152 8.61 -10.57 -14.47
C ALA A 152 7.58 -11.26 -15.37
N ALA A 153 7.54 -12.59 -15.35
CA ALA A 153 6.64 -13.40 -16.17
C ALA A 153 5.15 -13.27 -15.78
N SER A 154 4.84 -12.73 -14.60
CA SER A 154 3.47 -12.71 -14.04
C SER A 154 3.10 -11.36 -13.42
N ASN A 155 3.00 -10.31 -14.26
CA ASN A 155 2.44 -9.01 -13.88
C ASN A 155 1.24 -8.66 -14.75
N PRO A 156 0.09 -9.34 -14.59
CA PRO A 156 -1.10 -9.01 -15.36
C PRO A 156 -1.55 -7.58 -15.06
N THR A 157 -1.72 -6.78 -16.11
CA THR A 157 -2.23 -5.40 -16.05
C THR A 157 -3.52 -5.28 -16.87
N GLY A 158 -4.23 -4.16 -16.73
CA GLY A 158 -5.41 -3.86 -17.56
C GLY A 158 -6.73 -4.44 -17.05
N GLY A 159 -6.74 -5.10 -15.88
CA GLY A 159 -7.97 -5.50 -15.20
C GLY A 159 -8.54 -4.37 -14.34
N ASN A 160 -9.86 -4.30 -14.24
CA ASN A 160 -10.52 -3.44 -13.26
C ASN A 160 -10.44 -4.07 -11.87
N VAL A 161 -9.85 -3.36 -10.92
CA VAL A 161 -9.68 -3.85 -9.55
C VAL A 161 -9.79 -2.71 -8.54
N LEU A 162 -10.53 -2.95 -7.46
CA LEU A 162 -10.46 -2.19 -6.22
C LEU A 162 -9.63 -2.99 -5.23
N LEU A 163 -8.77 -2.26 -4.51
CA LEU A 163 -7.96 -2.80 -3.44
C LEU A 163 -8.39 -2.17 -2.13
N GLY A 164 -8.27 -2.92 -1.05
CA GLY A 164 -8.38 -2.39 0.30
C GLY A 164 -7.45 -3.18 1.20
N SER A 165 -6.73 -2.51 2.09
CA SER A 165 -5.65 -3.15 2.83
C SER A 165 -5.61 -2.83 4.30
N ARG A 166 -4.89 -3.65 5.05
CA ARG A 166 -4.53 -3.45 6.45
C ARG A 166 -3.12 -3.96 6.72
N LEU A 167 -2.38 -3.21 7.53
CA LEU A 167 -1.14 -3.65 8.14
C LEU A 167 -1.48 -4.35 9.45
N ILE A 168 -1.17 -5.66 9.54
CA ILE A 168 -1.38 -6.46 10.74
C ILE A 168 -0.09 -6.42 11.58
N PRO A 169 -0.15 -5.90 12.83
CA PRO A 169 0.99 -5.84 13.73
C PRO A 169 1.59 -7.21 14.02
N GLU A 170 2.92 -7.26 14.11
CA GLU A 170 3.66 -8.45 14.49
C GLU A 170 3.25 -8.97 15.86
N THR A 171 3.01 -8.06 16.81
CA THR A 171 2.54 -8.40 18.16
C THR A 171 1.22 -9.15 18.11
N ILE A 172 0.27 -8.74 17.27
CA ILE A 172 -1.01 -9.43 17.09
C ILE A 172 -0.80 -10.80 16.45
N VAL A 173 0.00 -10.92 15.38
CA VAL A 173 0.24 -12.23 14.74
C VAL A 173 0.91 -13.21 15.71
N ARG A 174 1.87 -12.76 16.52
CA ARG A 174 2.56 -13.63 17.48
C ARG A 174 1.69 -14.02 18.67
N GLN A 175 0.85 -13.11 19.17
CA GLN A 175 0.06 -13.34 20.39
C GLN A 175 -1.30 -13.97 20.12
N GLN A 176 -1.89 -13.70 18.96
CA GLN A 176 -3.26 -14.11 18.60
C GLN A 176 -3.32 -14.74 17.19
N PRO A 177 -2.41 -15.67 16.82
CA PRO A 177 -2.31 -16.18 15.45
C PRO A 177 -3.60 -16.87 14.97
N ASP A 178 -4.34 -17.52 15.87
CA ASP A 178 -5.59 -18.21 15.52
C ASP A 178 -6.69 -17.24 15.13
N GLN A 179 -6.81 -16.14 15.86
CA GLN A 179 -7.78 -15.10 15.54
C GLN A 179 -7.44 -14.43 14.21
N VAL A 180 -6.15 -14.17 13.96
CA VAL A 180 -5.69 -13.67 12.66
C VAL A 180 -6.07 -14.67 11.57
N ALA A 181 -5.72 -15.94 11.73
CA ALA A 181 -6.02 -17.00 10.76
C ALA A 181 -7.50 -17.11 10.44
N ASP A 182 -8.36 -17.09 11.47
CA ASP A 182 -9.81 -17.18 11.30
C ASP A 182 -10.36 -15.97 10.53
N VAL A 183 -9.87 -14.76 10.81
CA VAL A 183 -10.23 -13.55 10.07
C VAL A 183 -9.75 -13.61 8.63
N LEU A 184 -8.51 -14.03 8.36
CA LEU A 184 -8.01 -14.19 6.99
C LEU A 184 -8.78 -15.27 6.24
N PHE A 185 -9.13 -16.37 6.91
CA PHE A 185 -9.96 -17.42 6.31
C PHE A 185 -11.38 -16.93 6.01
N GLN A 186 -11.99 -16.13 6.88
CA GLN A 186 -13.31 -15.56 6.63
C GLN A 186 -13.31 -14.57 5.47
N THR A 187 -12.27 -13.74 5.36
CA THR A 187 -12.12 -12.66 4.38
C THR A 187 -11.51 -13.09 3.05
N ARG A 188 -11.14 -14.37 2.90
CA ARG A 188 -10.57 -14.89 1.64
C ARG A 188 -11.52 -14.67 0.46
N GLY A 189 -10.96 -14.57 -0.74
CA GLY A 189 -11.77 -14.47 -1.96
C GLY A 189 -12.55 -15.76 -2.23
N ARG A 190 -13.88 -15.68 -2.24
CA ARG A 190 -14.77 -16.83 -2.49
C ARG A 190 -15.20 -16.96 -3.95
N ASN A 191 -15.11 -15.88 -4.72
CA ASN A 191 -15.29 -15.94 -6.17
C ASN A 191 -13.92 -15.93 -6.83
N GLU A 192 -13.49 -17.07 -7.36
CA GLU A 192 -12.14 -17.25 -7.93
C GLU A 192 -11.85 -16.32 -9.10
N ASN A 193 -12.87 -15.86 -9.82
CA ASN A 193 -12.71 -14.97 -10.97
C ASN A 193 -12.78 -13.49 -10.62
N GLN A 194 -13.18 -13.15 -9.38
CA GLN A 194 -13.44 -11.75 -9.00
C GLN A 194 -12.72 -11.30 -7.74
N SER A 195 -12.28 -12.22 -6.88
CA SER A 195 -11.77 -11.84 -5.56
C SER A 195 -10.63 -12.73 -5.09
N MET A 196 -9.74 -12.13 -4.32
CA MET A 196 -8.70 -12.84 -3.59
C MET A 196 -8.22 -12.01 -2.39
N LEU A 197 -7.71 -12.71 -1.38
CA LEU A 197 -6.99 -12.09 -0.28
C LEU A 197 -5.49 -12.32 -0.49
N ILE A 198 -4.74 -11.24 -0.57
CA ILE A 198 -3.31 -11.24 -0.84
C ILE A 198 -2.59 -10.87 0.45
N GLY A 199 -1.65 -11.70 0.88
CA GLY A 199 -0.82 -11.42 2.04
C GLY A 199 0.63 -11.21 1.64
N HIS A 200 1.23 -10.14 2.16
CA HIS A 200 2.60 -9.77 1.90
C HIS A 200 3.41 -9.92 3.19
N LEU A 201 4.43 -10.79 3.16
CA LEU A 201 5.47 -10.86 4.17
C LEU A 201 6.62 -9.97 3.73
N VAL A 202 6.41 -8.64 3.82
CA VAL A 202 7.34 -7.62 3.30
C VAL A 202 7.70 -6.56 4.35
N ALA A 203 7.14 -6.67 5.54
CA ALA A 203 7.46 -5.85 6.71
C ALA A 203 8.50 -6.58 7.60
N GLY A 204 8.66 -6.15 8.85
CA GLY A 204 9.67 -6.72 9.75
C GLY A 204 11.12 -6.38 9.35
N GLY A 205 12.08 -6.98 10.06
CA GLY A 205 13.52 -6.84 9.77
C GLY A 205 13.97 -5.38 9.60
N GLN A 206 14.56 -5.06 8.44
CA GLN A 206 15.02 -3.69 8.14
C GLN A 206 13.88 -2.66 8.03
N VAL A 207 12.65 -3.10 7.73
CA VAL A 207 11.48 -2.19 7.68
C VAL A 207 11.11 -1.70 9.08
N SER A 208 11.33 -2.51 10.12
CA SER A 208 11.08 -2.14 11.52
C SER A 208 12.11 -1.14 12.09
N ASN A 209 13.12 -0.74 11.33
CA ASN A 209 14.12 0.21 11.79
C ASN A 209 13.55 1.64 11.93
N ILE A 210 13.30 2.05 13.19
CA ILE A 210 12.76 3.37 13.54
C ILE A 210 13.78 4.52 13.47
N SER A 211 15.07 4.24 13.28
CA SER A 211 16.11 5.28 13.21
C SER A 211 16.12 6.06 11.88
N ILE A 212 15.39 5.57 10.87
CA ILE A 212 15.31 6.21 9.56
C ILE A 212 14.24 7.30 9.61
N ASP A 213 14.67 8.56 9.63
CA ASP A 213 13.76 9.70 9.62
C ASP A 213 13.16 9.91 8.22
N ASN A 214 11.88 9.57 8.09
CA ASN A 214 11.04 9.82 6.93
C ASN A 214 9.55 9.80 7.31
N SER A 215 8.68 10.04 6.33
CA SER A 215 7.24 10.21 6.54
C SER A 215 6.41 8.93 6.36
N ILE A 216 7.06 7.77 6.20
CA ILE A 216 6.37 6.48 6.08
C ILE A 216 5.42 6.30 7.26
N ASN A 217 4.20 5.83 6.98
CA ASN A 217 3.26 5.44 8.02
C ASN A 217 3.92 4.51 9.06
N SER A 218 3.92 4.93 10.33
CA SER A 218 4.54 4.20 11.43
C SER A 218 4.01 2.77 11.60
N GLY A 219 2.81 2.46 11.12
CA GLY A 219 2.29 1.09 11.10
C GLY A 219 3.20 0.10 10.36
N TRP A 220 3.97 0.55 9.37
CA TRP A 220 4.98 -0.31 8.71
C TRP A 220 6.08 -0.77 9.66
N ARG A 221 6.41 0.02 10.70
CA ARG A 221 7.50 -0.30 11.62
C ARG A 221 7.14 -1.43 12.59
N THR A 222 5.86 -1.67 12.81
CA THR A 222 5.33 -2.69 13.72
C THR A 222 4.60 -3.83 13.01
N ALA A 223 4.34 -3.72 11.71
CA ALA A 223 3.65 -4.74 10.93
C ALA A 223 4.51 -5.99 10.71
N LEU A 224 3.86 -7.15 10.68
CA LEU A 224 4.41 -8.38 10.12
C LEU A 224 3.80 -8.68 8.75
N LEU A 225 2.48 -8.52 8.62
CA LEU A 225 1.74 -8.80 7.40
C LEU A 225 1.12 -7.53 6.84
N HIS A 226 1.20 -7.34 5.54
CA HIS A 226 0.34 -6.42 4.81
C HIS A 226 -0.69 -7.24 4.04
N MET A 227 -1.97 -7.10 4.40
CA MET A 227 -3.07 -7.84 3.80
C MET A 227 -3.87 -6.94 2.87
N ILE A 228 -4.17 -7.43 1.67
CA ILE A 228 -4.96 -6.74 0.65
C ILE A 228 -6.15 -7.63 0.28
N TYR A 229 -7.36 -7.12 0.40
CA TYR A 229 -8.51 -7.69 -0.29
C TYR A 229 -8.63 -7.04 -1.67
N ALA A 230 -8.57 -7.87 -2.71
CA ALA A 230 -8.69 -7.43 -4.10
C ALA A 230 -10.07 -7.84 -4.64
N GLN A 231 -10.77 -6.88 -5.24
CA GLN A 231 -12.09 -7.05 -5.84
C GLN A 231 -12.06 -6.57 -7.29
N GLY A 232 -12.16 -7.48 -8.25
CA GLY A 232 -12.24 -7.19 -9.67
C GLY A 232 -13.65 -7.33 -10.24
N TRP A 233 -13.82 -6.83 -11.46
CA TRP A 233 -15.04 -6.93 -12.27
C TRP A 233 -14.73 -6.82 -13.77
N SER A 234 -15.69 -7.22 -14.61
CA SER A 234 -15.59 -7.14 -16.07
C SER A 234 -15.96 -5.75 -16.59
N GLU A 235 -15.47 -5.36 -17.77
CA GLU A 235 -15.70 -4.01 -18.34
C GLU A 235 -17.18 -3.64 -18.53
N ASP A 236 -18.05 -4.63 -18.72
CA ASP A 236 -19.50 -4.47 -18.91
C ASP A 236 -20.29 -4.39 -17.60
N THR A 237 -19.63 -4.47 -16.44
CA THR A 237 -20.30 -4.38 -15.13
C THR A 237 -20.91 -2.99 -14.93
N SER A 238 -22.20 -2.94 -14.56
CA SER A 238 -22.92 -1.68 -14.39
C SER A 238 -22.37 -0.83 -13.24
N ALA A 239 -22.57 0.50 -13.28
CA ALA A 239 -22.13 1.39 -12.20
C ALA A 239 -22.75 1.02 -10.84
N ALA A 240 -24.02 0.60 -10.82
CA ALA A 240 -24.69 0.17 -9.59
C ALA A 240 -24.05 -1.10 -9.01
N ASP A 241 -23.68 -2.07 -9.85
CA ASP A 241 -22.99 -3.28 -9.40
C ASP A 241 -21.57 -2.96 -8.92
N GLN A 242 -20.86 -2.03 -9.58
CA GLN A 242 -19.55 -1.55 -9.11
C GLN A 242 -19.65 -0.94 -7.70
N GLU A 243 -20.71 -0.20 -7.39
CA GLU A 243 -20.95 0.33 -6.04
C GLU A 243 -21.18 -0.79 -5.01
N ILE A 244 -21.94 -1.82 -5.37
CA ILE A 244 -22.15 -3.00 -4.50
C ILE A 244 -20.81 -3.70 -4.23
N LEU A 245 -19.98 -3.90 -5.25
CA LEU A 245 -18.65 -4.49 -5.10
C LEU A 245 -17.72 -3.63 -4.23
N ALA A 246 -17.80 -2.30 -4.34
CA ALA A 246 -17.05 -1.38 -3.49
C ALA A 246 -17.51 -1.41 -2.03
N LEU A 247 -18.81 -1.61 -1.77
CA LEU A 247 -19.34 -1.80 -0.41
C LEU A 247 -18.92 -3.16 0.18
N HIS A 248 -18.95 -4.22 -0.64
CA HIS A 248 -18.46 -5.53 -0.24
C HIS A 248 -16.98 -5.47 0.16
N LEU A 249 -16.13 -4.86 -0.68
CA LEU A 249 -14.71 -4.67 -0.36
C LEU A 249 -14.52 -3.92 0.97
N ARG A 250 -15.25 -2.83 1.19
CA ARG A 250 -15.20 -2.09 2.46
C ARG A 250 -15.54 -2.96 3.65
N THR A 251 -16.55 -3.82 3.52
CA THR A 251 -16.95 -4.77 4.56
C THR A 251 -15.83 -5.77 4.86
N GLN A 252 -15.13 -6.29 3.84
CA GLN A 252 -13.98 -7.19 4.05
C GLN A 252 -12.82 -6.48 4.74
N VAL A 253 -12.55 -5.24 4.37
CA VAL A 253 -11.50 -4.41 5.00
C VAL A 253 -11.82 -4.10 6.46
N GLU A 254 -13.09 -3.87 6.80
CA GLU A 254 -13.55 -3.71 8.19
C GLU A 254 -13.37 -4.99 9.02
N ILE A 255 -13.59 -6.17 8.41
CA ILE A 255 -13.31 -7.44 9.08
C ILE A 255 -11.79 -7.59 9.31
N LEU A 256 -10.95 -7.30 8.32
CA LEU A 256 -9.49 -7.30 8.48
C LEU A 256 -9.02 -6.33 9.58
N GLN A 257 -9.71 -5.20 9.72
CA GLN A 257 -9.39 -4.19 10.74
C GLN A 257 -9.47 -4.75 12.17
N THR A 258 -10.31 -5.76 12.42
CA THR A 258 -10.47 -6.36 13.75
C THR A 258 -9.20 -7.01 14.29
N VAL A 259 -8.28 -7.41 13.40
CA VAL A 259 -6.97 -8.01 13.74
C VAL A 259 -5.81 -7.08 13.39
N ALA A 260 -6.08 -5.81 13.10
CA ALA A 260 -5.08 -4.83 12.69
C ALA A 260 -5.12 -3.57 13.57
N ASP A 261 -5.17 -3.71 14.90
CA ASP A 261 -5.34 -2.58 15.87
C ASP A 261 -6.68 -1.82 15.78
N GLY A 262 -7.71 -2.41 15.16
CA GLY A 262 -9.06 -1.84 15.17
C GLY A 262 -9.11 -0.41 14.62
N ALA A 263 -9.67 0.52 15.39
CA ALA A 263 -9.78 1.92 14.98
C ALA A 263 -8.40 2.58 14.68
N GLN A 264 -7.32 2.09 15.30
CA GLN A 264 -5.97 2.61 15.10
C GLN A 264 -5.22 1.93 13.94
N SER A 265 -5.90 1.04 13.18
CA SER A 265 -5.28 0.34 12.07
C SER A 265 -4.60 1.27 11.07
N SER A 266 -3.58 0.75 10.40
CA SER A 266 -2.90 1.41 9.29
C SER A 266 -3.10 0.61 8.01
N CYS A 267 -3.00 1.26 6.87
CA CYS A 267 -2.99 0.61 5.57
C CYS A 267 -2.01 1.30 4.61
N TYR A 268 -1.74 0.66 3.49
CA TYR A 268 -0.79 1.17 2.52
C TYR A 268 -1.53 1.99 1.45
N SER A 269 -1.29 3.30 1.42
CA SER A 269 -2.03 4.25 0.57
C SER A 269 -2.05 3.90 -0.91
N ASN A 270 -0.99 3.24 -1.43
CA ASN A 270 -0.91 2.87 -2.84
C ASN A 270 -1.76 1.64 -3.20
N GLU A 271 -2.21 0.87 -2.20
CA GLU A 271 -2.99 -0.36 -2.34
C GLU A 271 -4.16 -0.36 -1.34
N ALA A 272 -4.91 0.74 -1.29
CA ALA A 272 -5.98 0.97 -0.33
C ALA A 272 -7.31 1.34 -1.00
N ASP A 273 -8.39 1.30 -0.22
CA ASP A 273 -9.71 1.70 -0.69
C ASP A 273 -9.69 3.20 -1.02
N PRO A 274 -10.07 3.61 -2.24
CA PRO A 274 -10.17 5.02 -2.59
C PRO A 274 -11.19 5.79 -1.72
N ASN A 275 -12.06 5.10 -0.99
CA ASN A 275 -13.03 5.68 -0.08
C ASN A 275 -12.75 5.34 1.40
N GLU A 276 -11.50 5.01 1.73
CA GLU A 276 -11.07 4.67 3.09
C GLU A 276 -11.54 5.74 4.12
N PRO A 277 -12.30 5.34 5.15
CA PRO A 277 -12.67 6.25 6.22
C PRO A 277 -11.44 6.62 7.07
N ASN A 278 -11.36 7.87 7.52
CA ASN A 278 -10.23 8.39 8.29
C ASN A 278 -8.87 8.17 7.59
N TRP A 279 -8.85 8.24 6.26
CA TRP A 279 -7.68 7.97 5.42
C TRP A 279 -6.42 8.72 5.87
N GLN A 280 -6.54 9.91 6.45
CA GLN A 280 -5.39 10.69 6.93
C GLN A 280 -4.58 9.87 7.94
N GLN A 281 -5.25 9.26 8.92
CA GLN A 281 -4.60 8.41 9.92
C GLN A 281 -4.20 7.07 9.31
N LYS A 282 -5.07 6.48 8.48
CA LYS A 282 -4.83 5.16 7.90
C LYS A 282 -3.61 5.14 6.96
N PHE A 283 -3.42 6.21 6.19
CA PHE A 283 -2.37 6.31 5.17
C PHE A 283 -1.09 6.94 5.69
N PHE A 284 -1.18 7.89 6.62
CA PHE A 284 -0.03 8.66 7.09
C PHE A 284 0.29 8.43 8.57
N GLY A 285 -0.39 7.50 9.25
CA GLY A 285 -0.09 7.13 10.64
C GLY A 285 -0.60 8.17 11.62
N THR A 286 0.28 8.68 12.50
CA THR A 286 -0.15 9.58 13.57
C THR A 286 -0.67 10.92 13.05
N GLN A 287 -1.57 11.56 13.81
CA GLN A 287 -2.06 12.91 13.50
C GLN A 287 -0.89 13.92 13.42
N ALA A 288 0.15 13.75 14.26
CA ALA A 288 1.35 14.59 14.21
C ALA A 288 2.09 14.45 12.87
N ASN A 289 2.20 13.23 12.34
CA ASN A 289 2.81 12.97 11.03
C ASN A 289 2.03 13.66 9.92
N TYR A 290 0.70 13.50 9.90
CA TYR A 290 -0.16 14.14 8.91
C TYR A 290 -0.11 15.67 8.99
N ASN A 291 -0.10 16.23 10.20
CA ASN A 291 0.01 17.68 10.40
C ASN A 291 1.36 18.23 9.90
N ARG A 292 2.46 17.50 10.14
CA ARG A 292 3.78 17.87 9.61
C ARG A 292 3.79 17.84 8.09
N LEU A 293 3.22 16.79 7.48
CA LEU A 293 3.05 16.70 6.03
C LEU A 293 2.25 17.88 5.47
N LYS A 294 1.10 18.24 6.09
CA LYS A 294 0.31 19.42 5.66
C LYS A 294 1.08 20.73 5.81
N ALA A 295 1.85 20.90 6.88
CA ALA A 295 2.68 22.09 7.07
C ALA A 295 3.71 22.24 5.93
N ILE A 296 4.40 21.16 5.58
CA ILE A 296 5.39 21.14 4.49
C ILE A 296 4.71 21.41 3.15
N LYS A 297 3.57 20.76 2.88
CA LYS A 297 2.74 20.99 1.70
C LYS A 297 2.42 22.47 1.52
N LYS A 298 1.98 23.15 2.59
CA LYS A 298 1.66 24.58 2.55
C LYS A 298 2.86 25.47 2.22
N THR A 299 4.08 25.04 2.58
CA THR A 299 5.30 25.78 2.25
C THR A 299 5.71 25.63 0.78
N VAL A 300 5.66 24.40 0.24
CA VAL A 300 6.16 24.11 -1.12
C VAL A 300 5.09 24.26 -2.21
N ASP A 301 3.82 24.25 -1.82
CA ASP A 301 2.68 24.45 -2.70
C ASP A 301 1.54 25.20 -1.97
N PRO A 302 1.72 26.52 -1.69
CA PRO A 302 0.76 27.32 -0.93
C PRO A 302 -0.58 27.51 -1.65
N ASN A 303 -0.60 27.37 -2.98
CA ASN A 303 -1.80 27.54 -3.80
C ASN A 303 -2.50 26.23 -4.11
N SER A 304 -1.99 25.10 -3.59
CA SER A 304 -2.52 23.76 -3.84
C SER A 304 -2.62 23.46 -5.34
N LEU A 305 -1.55 23.70 -6.11
CA LEU A 305 -1.45 23.28 -7.50
C LEU A 305 -1.53 21.76 -7.64
N PHE A 306 -0.90 21.03 -6.72
CA PHE A 306 -0.86 19.57 -6.72
C PHE A 306 -1.93 19.00 -5.77
N ILE A 307 -3.02 18.45 -6.32
CA ILE A 307 -4.10 17.86 -5.52
C ILE A 307 -4.48 16.52 -6.14
N CYS A 308 -4.67 15.52 -5.28
CA CYS A 308 -5.22 14.22 -5.65
C CYS A 308 -6.09 13.67 -4.52
N LYS A 309 -6.91 12.66 -4.83
CA LYS A 309 -7.84 12.07 -3.86
C LYS A 309 -7.06 11.40 -2.72
N ASN A 310 -7.41 11.74 -1.49
CA ASN A 310 -6.78 11.24 -0.25
C ASN A 310 -5.26 11.47 -0.20
N CYS A 311 -4.80 12.54 -0.85
CA CYS A 311 -3.42 13.00 -0.79
C CYS A 311 -3.29 14.10 0.28
N VAL A 312 -2.08 14.33 0.80
CA VAL A 312 -1.85 15.35 1.84
C VAL A 312 -2.40 16.71 1.39
N GLY A 313 -3.31 17.26 2.19
CA GLY A 313 -3.98 18.55 1.95
C GLY A 313 -5.27 18.46 1.14
N SER A 314 -5.65 17.30 0.60
CA SER A 314 -6.92 17.15 -0.13
C SER A 314 -8.15 17.30 0.77
N ASP A 315 -7.97 17.18 2.09
CA ASP A 315 -9.02 17.42 3.08
C ASP A 315 -9.44 18.90 3.18
N ASP A 316 -8.66 19.84 2.64
CA ASP A 316 -9.02 21.25 2.53
C ASP A 316 -9.94 21.55 1.33
N TRP A 317 -10.29 20.52 0.54
CA TRP A 317 -11.09 20.60 -0.67
C TRP A 317 -12.39 19.78 -0.55
N SER A 318 -13.36 20.07 -1.42
CA SER A 318 -14.55 19.25 -1.61
C SER A 318 -14.19 17.82 -2.03
N SER A 319 -15.10 16.88 -1.86
CA SER A 319 -14.84 15.45 -2.14
C SER A 319 -14.52 15.16 -3.62
N ASP A 320 -14.99 16.01 -4.52
CA ASP A 320 -14.69 15.99 -5.96
C ASP A 320 -13.43 16.82 -6.32
N LEU A 321 -12.78 17.43 -5.32
CA LEU A 321 -11.57 18.25 -5.42
C LEU A 321 -11.73 19.52 -6.27
N ASN A 322 -12.96 19.93 -6.60
CA ASN A 322 -13.22 21.09 -7.45
C ASN A 322 -13.24 22.43 -6.68
N CYS A 323 -13.52 22.42 -5.37
CA CYS A 323 -13.66 23.65 -4.57
C CYS A 323 -12.85 23.60 -3.27
N PRO A 324 -12.08 24.64 -2.92
CA PRO A 324 -11.52 24.77 -1.57
C PRO A 324 -12.63 24.98 -0.54
N LYS A 325 -12.63 24.26 0.57
CA LYS A 325 -13.63 24.40 1.65
C LYS A 325 -13.65 25.81 2.26
N ASN A 326 -12.49 26.45 2.38
CA ASN A 326 -12.37 27.80 2.96
C ASN A 326 -12.73 28.93 1.98
N SER A 327 -12.94 28.66 0.69
CA SER A 327 -13.36 29.66 -0.30
C SER A 327 -14.82 30.11 -0.14
N MET A 328 -15.63 29.35 0.62
CA MET A 328 -17.02 29.73 0.93
C MET A 328 -17.13 30.82 1.99
N ALA A 329 -16.09 31.07 2.78
CA ALA A 329 -16.11 32.08 3.86
C ALA A 329 -15.82 33.52 3.38
N ASN A 330 -15.16 33.71 2.22
CA ASN A 330 -14.65 35.00 1.74
C ASN A 330 -15.18 35.39 0.34
N ARG A 331 -16.42 35.07 -0.01
CA ARG A 331 -17.06 35.67 -1.20
C ARG A 331 -17.54 37.08 -0.86
N VAL A 332 -16.72 38.09 -1.17
CA VAL A 332 -17.19 39.47 -1.33
C VAL A 332 -17.82 39.57 -2.72
N HIS A 333 -19.13 39.83 -2.79
CA HIS A 333 -19.78 40.20 -4.04
C HIS A 333 -19.22 41.55 -4.51
N VAL A 334 -18.31 41.53 -5.49
CA VAL A 334 -17.88 42.73 -6.19
C VAL A 334 -18.78 42.91 -7.41
N THR A 335 -19.81 43.74 -7.27
CA THR A 335 -20.59 44.22 -8.41
C THR A 335 -19.81 45.35 -9.09
N ILE A 336 -19.19 45.06 -10.23
CA ILE A 336 -18.55 46.09 -11.06
C ILE A 336 -19.64 46.81 -11.85
N PHE A 337 -20.00 48.04 -11.46
CA PHE A 337 -20.77 48.94 -12.31
C PHE A 337 -19.82 49.62 -13.32
N VAL A 338 -19.91 49.22 -14.59
CA VAL A 338 -19.26 49.95 -15.69
C VAL A 338 -20.13 51.17 -16.02
N VAL A 339 -19.73 52.35 -15.52
CA VAL A 339 -20.36 53.62 -15.91
C VAL A 339 -19.74 54.07 -17.23
N PHE A 340 -20.50 53.97 -18.33
CA PHE A 340 -20.14 54.59 -19.60
C PHE A 340 -20.41 56.10 -19.54
N LEU A 341 -19.35 56.90 -19.44
CA LEU A 341 -19.41 58.35 -19.64
C LEU A 341 -19.24 58.64 -21.14
N MET A 342 -20.35 58.81 -21.87
CA MET A 342 -20.34 59.38 -23.22
C MET A 342 -20.03 60.88 -23.14
N LYS A 343 -18.82 61.27 -23.58
CA LYS A 343 -18.49 62.66 -23.90
C LYS A 343 -19.24 63.07 -25.18
N LEU A 344 -20.12 64.06 -25.07
CA LEU A 344 -20.65 64.80 -26.22
C LEU A 344 -19.50 65.56 -26.91
N PHE A 345 -19.25 65.26 -28.19
CA PHE A 345 -18.50 66.13 -29.07
C PHE A 345 -19.45 67.17 -29.68
N HIS A 346 -19.22 68.46 -29.38
CA HIS A 346 -19.72 69.57 -30.19
C HIS A 346 -18.85 69.68 -31.44
N VAL A 347 -19.47 69.68 -32.63
CA VAL A 347 -18.84 70.09 -33.88
C VAL A 347 -19.48 71.40 -34.31
N PHE A 348 -18.64 72.45 -34.37
CA PHE A 348 -18.92 73.67 -35.12
C PHE A 348 -18.63 73.42 -36.60
N THR A 349 -19.63 73.64 -37.46
CA THR A 349 -19.62 74.51 -38.65
C THR A 349 -20.99 74.44 -39.32
#